data_AF-A0A812AM56-F1
#
_entry.id   AF-A0A812AM56-F1
#
_cell.length_a   1.000
_cell.length_b   1.000
_cell.length_c   1.000
_cell.angle_alpha   90.00
_cell.angle_beta   90.00
_cell.angle_gamma   90.00
#
_symmetry.space_group_name_H-M   'P 1'
#
loop_
_entity.id
_entity.type
_entity.pdbx_description
1 polymer ?
#
loop_
_entity_poly.entity_id
_entity_poly.type
_entity_poly.pdbx_seq_one_letter_code
_entity_poly.pdbx_strand_id
1 'polypeptide(L)'
;MKPEQLIKELQWCGVNVFPSKDASKYVSIQIKSSVLEDHVYQQISLVASAMGFSWSRWNGEAERDDIILQATECLVDEPLQENLLTYQVNKTHVTRIKLSEFDEDFSLEPVDSTAYFSNFYHLMKKTGSEEARLRIENTNAEFRDCVKKMLSATKVLTYS
;
A
#
# COMPACT_ATOMS: atom_id res chain seq x y z
N MET A 1 -11.07 -19.50 -8.74
CA MET A 1 -10.58 -19.95 -7.41
C MET A 1 -10.77 -18.81 -6.44
N LYS A 2 -11.29 -19.03 -5.23
CA LYS A 2 -11.41 -17.96 -4.22
C LYS A 2 -10.04 -17.66 -3.58
N PRO A 3 -9.74 -16.43 -3.12
CA PRO A 3 -8.46 -16.10 -2.47
C PRO A 3 -8.10 -17.04 -1.32
N GLU A 4 -9.07 -17.39 -0.47
CA GLU A 4 -8.90 -18.33 0.64
C GLU A 4 -8.45 -19.73 0.22
N GLN A 5 -8.93 -20.20 -0.95
CA GLN A 5 -8.51 -21.48 -1.51
C GLN A 5 -7.08 -21.37 -2.02
N LEU A 6 -6.76 -20.30 -2.74
CA LEU A 6 -5.40 -20.06 -3.24
C LEU A 6 -4.38 -20.02 -2.10
N ILE A 7 -4.69 -19.32 -1.00
CA ILE A 7 -3.82 -19.25 0.19
C ILE A 7 -3.54 -20.66 0.73
N LYS A 8 -4.57 -21.50 0.85
CA LYS A 8 -4.42 -22.89 1.34
C LYS A 8 -3.55 -23.73 0.41
N GLU A 9 -3.78 -23.66 -0.90
CA GLU A 9 -2.99 -24.41 -1.89
C GLU A 9 -1.52 -23.95 -1.89
N LEU A 10 -1.27 -22.63 -1.82
CA LEU A 10 0.09 -22.10 -1.72
C LEU A 10 0.81 -22.61 -0.48
N GLN A 11 0.15 -22.58 0.68
CA GLN A 11 0.70 -23.12 1.92
C GLN A 11 0.96 -24.63 1.83
N TRP A 12 0.03 -25.39 1.22
CA TRP A 12 0.17 -26.83 1.05
C TRP A 12 1.36 -27.20 0.15
N CYS A 13 1.62 -26.39 -0.88
CA CYS A 13 2.79 -26.50 -1.76
C CYS A 13 4.09 -25.93 -1.14
N GLY A 14 4.07 -25.46 0.10
CA GLY A 14 5.26 -24.92 0.80
C GLY A 14 5.56 -23.44 0.53
N VAL A 15 4.71 -22.72 -0.19
CA VAL A 15 4.83 -21.26 -0.42
C VAL A 15 4.19 -20.53 0.77
N ASN A 16 4.99 -20.31 1.82
CA ASN A 16 4.52 -19.68 3.05
C ASN A 16 4.83 -18.17 3.11
N VAL A 17 4.13 -17.40 2.27
CA VAL A 17 4.20 -15.92 2.25
C VAL A 17 3.18 -15.25 3.18
N PHE A 18 2.52 -16.04 4.03
CA PHE A 18 1.43 -15.58 4.90
C PHE A 18 1.87 -15.67 6.37
N PRO A 19 2.12 -14.54 7.06
CA PRO A 19 2.60 -14.55 8.42
C PRO A 19 1.68 -15.33 9.37
N SER A 20 2.28 -16.23 10.15
CA SER A 20 1.58 -16.95 11.22
C SER A 20 1.31 -16.04 12.42
N LYS A 21 0.42 -16.44 13.33
CA LYS A 21 0.05 -15.65 14.51
C LYS A 21 1.26 -15.24 15.38
N ASP A 22 2.29 -16.08 15.41
CA ASP A 22 3.50 -15.88 16.21
C ASP A 22 4.69 -15.40 15.37
N ALA A 23 4.52 -15.10 14.07
CA ALA A 23 5.60 -14.70 13.18
C ALA A 23 6.39 -13.49 13.72
N SER A 24 5.71 -12.53 14.34
CA SER A 24 6.31 -11.36 14.97
C SER A 24 7.34 -11.67 16.07
N LYS A 25 7.38 -12.90 16.60
CA LYS A 25 8.38 -13.32 17.58
C LYS A 25 9.71 -13.75 16.95
N TYR A 26 9.71 -13.99 15.64
CA TYR A 26 10.83 -14.61 14.92
C TYR A 26 11.44 -13.70 13.86
N VAL A 27 10.80 -12.58 13.53
CA VAL A 27 11.30 -11.61 12.56
C VAL A 27 11.16 -10.20 13.11
N SER A 28 12.07 -9.32 12.70
CA SER A 28 11.91 -7.88 12.95
C SER A 28 10.69 -7.39 12.18
N ILE A 29 9.81 -6.64 12.86
CA ILE A 29 8.61 -6.07 12.25
C ILE A 29 8.49 -4.60 12.57
N GLN A 30 7.86 -3.87 11.66
CA GLN A 30 7.41 -2.51 11.91
C GLN A 30 6.00 -2.59 12.49
N ILE A 31 5.87 -2.44 13.81
CA ILE A 31 4.56 -2.53 14.47
C ILE A 31 3.73 -1.30 14.09
N LYS A 32 2.83 -1.48 13.12
CA LYS A 32 1.82 -0.49 12.74
C LYS A 32 0.50 -0.75 13.46
N SER A 33 -0.35 0.26 13.51
CA SER A 33 -1.72 0.11 14.01
C SER A 33 -2.51 -0.82 13.08
N SER A 34 -3.10 -1.89 13.62
CA SER A 34 -3.86 -2.86 12.80
C SER A 34 -5.06 -2.21 12.09
N VAL A 35 -5.66 -1.20 12.71
CA VAL A 35 -6.76 -0.42 12.12
C VAL A 35 -6.25 0.40 10.95
N LEU A 36 -5.07 1.01 11.09
CA LEU A 36 -4.45 1.76 10.00
C LEU A 36 -4.06 0.82 8.86
N GLU A 37 -3.43 -0.32 9.16
CA GLU A 37 -3.04 -1.31 8.17
C GLU A 37 -4.23 -1.80 7.32
N ASP A 38 -5.34 -2.22 7.96
CA ASP A 38 -6.55 -2.63 7.21
C ASP A 38 -7.13 -1.48 6.38
N HIS A 39 -7.08 -0.25 6.91
CA HIS A 39 -7.53 0.94 6.19
C HIS A 39 -6.67 1.18 4.95
N VAL A 40 -5.35 1.12 5.05
CA VAL A 40 -4.44 1.28 3.92
C VAL A 40 -4.65 0.17 2.89
N TYR A 41 -4.85 -1.08 3.30
CA TYR A 41 -5.19 -2.17 2.36
C TYR A 41 -6.51 -1.95 1.65
N GLN A 42 -7.52 -1.44 2.34
CA GLN A 42 -8.76 -1.04 1.69
C GLN A 42 -8.51 0.08 0.67
N GLN A 43 -7.74 1.10 1.01
CA GLN A 43 -7.42 2.18 0.07
C GLN A 43 -6.65 1.68 -1.15
N ILE A 44 -5.61 0.86 -0.97
CA ILE A 44 -4.85 0.23 -2.05
C ILE A 44 -5.79 -0.57 -2.95
N SER A 45 -6.68 -1.38 -2.37
CA SER A 45 -7.62 -2.19 -3.16
C SER A 45 -8.54 -1.37 -4.07
N LEU A 46 -8.87 -0.12 -3.71
CA LEU A 46 -9.71 0.76 -4.53
C LEU A 46 -8.99 1.24 -5.79
N VAL A 47 -7.66 1.35 -5.76
CA VAL A 47 -6.85 1.99 -6.82
C VAL A 47 -5.85 1.05 -7.50
N ALA A 48 -5.66 -0.16 -6.98
CA ALA A 48 -4.64 -1.14 -7.43
C ALA A 48 -4.73 -1.54 -8.91
N SER A 49 -5.85 -1.28 -9.58
CA SER A 49 -5.99 -1.52 -11.03
C SER A 49 -5.22 -0.50 -11.89
N ALA A 50 -4.87 0.66 -11.33
CA ALA A 50 -4.21 1.75 -12.05
C ALA A 50 -3.05 2.38 -11.26
N MET A 51 -2.69 1.81 -10.11
CA MET A 51 -1.59 2.26 -9.27
C MET A 51 -0.75 1.06 -8.84
N GLY A 52 0.56 1.26 -8.86
CA GLY A 52 1.50 0.34 -8.24
C GLY A 52 2.07 0.91 -6.96
N PHE A 53 2.41 0.01 -6.04
CA PHE A 53 2.88 0.33 -4.70
C PHE A 53 4.20 -0.38 -4.42
N SER A 54 5.08 0.29 -3.69
CA SER A 54 6.31 -0.24 -3.15
C SER A 54 6.45 0.13 -1.67
N TRP A 55 7.19 -0.70 -0.95
CA TRP A 55 7.58 -0.42 0.43
C TRP A 55 8.54 0.77 0.50
N SER A 56 8.66 1.35 1.70
CA SER A 56 9.60 2.42 2.00
C SER A 56 10.41 2.10 3.25
N ARG A 57 11.73 2.34 3.20
CA ARG A 57 12.64 2.13 4.34
C ARG A 57 12.29 2.99 5.55
N TRP A 58 11.64 4.11 5.28
CA TRP A 58 11.23 5.10 6.27
C TRP A 58 10.16 4.60 7.24
N ASN A 59 9.55 3.45 7.00
CA ASN A 59 8.66 2.83 7.98
C ASN A 59 9.35 2.49 9.30
N GLY A 60 10.68 2.33 9.31
CA GLY A 60 11.50 2.13 10.51
C GLY A 60 11.61 3.36 11.42
N GLU A 61 11.54 4.56 10.83
CA GLU A 61 11.58 5.83 11.55
C GLU A 61 10.16 6.40 11.79
N ALA A 62 9.19 6.01 10.96
CA ALA A 62 7.82 6.47 11.05
C ALA A 62 7.07 5.87 12.25
N GLU A 63 6.19 6.68 12.85
CA GLU A 63 5.40 6.29 14.00
C GLU A 63 4.45 5.11 13.70
N ARG A 64 3.90 4.51 14.76
CA ARG A 64 2.95 3.39 14.67
C ARG A 64 1.69 3.73 13.88
N ASP A 65 1.27 4.99 13.93
CA ASP A 65 0.07 5.50 13.26
C ASP A 65 0.37 6.19 11.92
N ASP A 66 1.58 5.99 11.38
CA ASP A 66 1.99 6.43 10.06
C ASP A 66 2.55 5.27 9.24
N ILE A 67 2.04 5.11 8.03
CA ILE A 67 2.57 4.18 7.04
C ILE A 67 3.17 5.00 5.91
N ILE A 68 4.45 4.77 5.63
CA ILE A 68 5.14 5.39 4.51
C ILE A 68 5.17 4.39 3.36
N LEU A 69 4.74 4.80 2.19
CA LEU A 69 4.75 3.93 1.03
C LEU A 69 5.05 4.70 -0.23
N GLN A 70 5.67 4.01 -1.17
CA GLN A 70 5.94 4.52 -2.49
C GLN A 70 4.81 4.11 -3.43
N ALA A 71 4.35 5.02 -4.27
CA ALA A 71 3.33 4.72 -5.25
C ALA A 71 3.50 5.52 -6.54
N THR A 72 3.01 4.96 -7.63
CA THR A 72 2.95 5.65 -8.92
C THR A 72 1.77 5.12 -9.73
N GLU A 73 1.33 5.90 -10.71
CA GLU A 73 0.32 5.45 -11.66
C GLU A 73 0.91 4.32 -12.52
N CYS A 74 0.16 3.22 -12.66
CA CYS A 74 0.62 2.01 -13.34
C CYS A 74 -0.51 1.50 -14.25
N LEU A 75 -0.42 1.83 -15.55
CA LEU A 75 -1.42 1.46 -16.56
C LEU A 75 -1.01 0.25 -17.41
N VAL A 76 0.24 -0.19 -17.27
CA VAL A 76 0.84 -1.33 -17.98
C VAL A 76 1.26 -2.38 -16.96
N ASP A 77 1.15 -3.66 -17.32
CA ASP A 77 1.64 -4.78 -16.51
C ASP A 77 3.17 -4.93 -16.65
N GLU A 78 3.89 -3.85 -16.35
CA GLU A 78 5.35 -3.80 -16.33
C GLU A 78 5.85 -3.53 -14.90
N PRO A 79 7.08 -3.96 -14.57
CA PRO A 79 7.69 -3.58 -13.30
C PRO A 79 7.64 -2.07 -13.07
N LEU A 80 7.42 -1.66 -11.82
CA LEU A 80 7.32 -0.25 -11.49
C LEU A 80 8.60 0.49 -11.90
N GLN A 81 8.44 1.53 -12.70
CA GLN A 81 9.53 2.41 -13.10
C GLN A 81 10.07 3.20 -11.90
N GLU A 82 11.27 3.76 -12.05
CA GLU A 82 12.01 4.51 -11.02
C GLU A 82 11.29 5.78 -10.52
N ASN A 83 10.19 6.21 -11.15
CA ASN A 83 9.44 7.42 -10.81
C ASN A 83 8.40 7.19 -9.69
N LEU A 84 8.81 6.51 -8.62
CA LEU A 84 7.98 6.29 -7.45
C LEU A 84 7.92 7.55 -6.58
N LEU A 85 6.71 7.93 -6.17
CA LEU A 85 6.48 9.05 -5.26
C LEU A 85 6.20 8.53 -3.85
N THR A 86 6.74 9.21 -2.85
CA THR A 86 6.57 8.81 -1.44
C THR A 86 5.34 9.48 -0.83
N TYR A 87 4.55 8.69 -0.13
CA TYR A 87 3.33 9.11 0.55
C TYR A 87 3.35 8.70 2.01
N GLN A 88 2.91 9.62 2.87
CA GLN A 88 2.51 9.32 4.24
C GLN A 88 1.02 9.03 4.25
N VAL A 89 0.64 7.95 4.92
CA VAL A 89 -0.74 7.52 5.12
C VAL A 89 -1.00 7.36 6.60
N ASN A 90 -1.98 8.10 7.11
CA ASN A 90 -2.47 7.96 8.47
C ASN A 90 -3.98 7.71 8.48
N LYS A 91 -4.60 7.74 9.66
CA LYS A 91 -6.03 7.46 9.85
C LYS A 91 -6.95 8.47 9.18
N THR A 92 -6.46 9.65 8.82
CA THR A 92 -7.28 10.78 8.37
C THR A 92 -7.01 11.18 6.93
N HIS A 93 -5.77 11.02 6.45
CA HIS A 93 -5.39 11.47 5.13
C HIS A 93 -4.17 10.73 4.57
N VAL A 94 -3.99 10.94 3.27
CA VAL A 94 -2.84 10.60 2.45
C VAL A 94 -2.22 11.92 1.98
N THR A 95 -0.91 12.04 2.18
CA THR A 95 -0.14 13.24 1.79
C THR A 95 1.11 12.82 1.06
N ARG A 96 1.42 13.52 -0.04
CA ARG A 96 2.69 13.35 -0.74
C ARG A 96 3.78 14.10 0.03
N ILE A 97 4.87 13.43 0.37
CA ILE A 97 5.99 13.99 1.14
C ILE A 97 7.25 14.16 0.28
N LYS A 98 8.10 15.11 0.66
CA LYS A 98 9.41 15.37 0.04
C LYS A 98 10.45 14.43 0.63
N LEU A 99 10.30 13.14 0.38
CA LEU A 99 11.18 12.13 0.95
C LEU A 99 11.57 11.11 -0.12
N SER A 100 12.87 10.95 -0.32
CA SER A 100 13.49 9.94 -1.19
C SER A 100 14.02 8.77 -0.35
N GLU A 101 14.06 7.57 -0.92
CA GLU A 101 14.70 6.41 -0.25
C GLU A 101 16.21 6.61 -0.05
N PHE A 102 16.82 7.55 -0.78
CA PHE A 102 18.25 7.86 -0.70
C PHE A 102 18.59 9.02 0.23
N ASP A 103 17.60 9.70 0.81
CA ASP A 103 17.86 10.79 1.74
C ASP A 103 18.48 10.26 3.04
N GLU A 104 19.32 11.07 3.67
CA GLU A 104 19.99 10.71 4.93
C GLU A 104 19.03 10.85 6.13
N ASP A 105 18.25 11.92 6.14
CA ASP A 105 17.39 12.29 7.25
C ASP A 105 15.91 12.00 6.95
N PHE A 106 15.20 11.51 7.97
CA PHE A 106 13.76 11.31 7.90
C PHE A 106 13.02 12.65 8.02
N SER A 107 12.09 12.91 7.11
CA SER A 107 11.24 14.10 7.13
C SER A 107 9.85 13.79 6.58
N LEU A 108 8.83 14.34 7.22
CA LEU A 108 7.42 14.26 6.79
C LEU A 108 6.95 15.58 6.16
N GLU A 109 7.89 16.38 5.62
CA GLU A 109 7.53 17.64 4.98
C GLU A 109 6.66 17.38 3.74
N PRO A 110 5.44 17.94 3.66
CA PRO A 110 4.58 17.76 2.51
C PRO A 110 5.16 18.48 1.28
N VAL A 111 4.95 17.91 0.09
CA VAL A 111 5.32 18.56 -1.18
C VAL A 111 4.58 19.88 -1.36
N ASP A 112 3.30 19.89 -0.99
CA ASP A 112 2.43 21.06 -0.98
C ASP A 112 1.69 21.06 0.35
N SER A 113 1.81 22.16 1.10
CA SER A 113 1.23 22.32 2.44
C SER A 113 -0.31 22.25 2.46
N THR A 114 -0.96 22.25 1.29
CA THR A 114 -2.42 22.12 1.16
C THR A 114 -2.89 20.77 0.61
N ALA A 115 -1.98 19.90 0.18
CA ALA A 115 -2.31 18.66 -0.53
C ALA A 115 -2.56 17.47 0.40
N TYR A 116 -3.61 17.59 1.23
CA TYR A 116 -4.14 16.48 2.04
C TYR A 116 -5.35 15.86 1.33
N PHE A 117 -5.29 14.54 1.10
CA PHE A 117 -6.39 13.78 0.50
C PHE A 117 -6.95 12.80 1.51
N SER A 118 -8.27 12.61 1.59
CA SER A 118 -8.85 11.68 2.57
C SER A 118 -8.38 10.23 2.40
N ASN A 119 -8.07 9.81 1.16
CA ASN A 119 -7.49 8.51 0.83
C ASN A 119 -6.91 8.51 -0.60
N PHE A 120 -6.24 7.40 -0.98
CA PHE A 120 -5.71 7.23 -2.34
C PHE A 120 -6.74 7.36 -3.47
N TYR A 121 -8.00 6.97 -3.23
CA TYR A 121 -9.04 7.11 -4.24
C TYR A 121 -9.35 8.59 -4.53
N HIS A 122 -9.46 9.43 -3.51
CA HIS A 122 -9.64 10.87 -3.66
C HIS A 122 -8.41 11.55 -4.28
N LEU A 123 -7.21 11.07 -3.93
CA LEU A 123 -5.97 11.49 -4.56
C LEU A 123 -6.02 11.21 -6.07
N MET A 124 -6.32 9.98 -6.49
CA MET A 124 -6.39 9.61 -7.90
C MET A 124 -7.50 10.35 -8.67
N LYS A 125 -8.64 10.61 -8.03
CA LYS A 125 -9.68 11.46 -8.64
C LYS A 125 -9.20 12.88 -8.94
N LYS A 126 -8.25 13.42 -8.16
CA LYS A 126 -7.73 14.78 -8.36
C LYS A 126 -6.53 14.81 -9.29
N THR A 127 -5.60 13.86 -9.15
CA THR A 127 -4.27 13.93 -9.77
C THR A 127 -4.04 12.88 -10.85
N GLY A 128 -4.76 11.76 -10.84
CA GLY A 128 -4.58 10.68 -11.79
C GLY A 128 -4.95 11.09 -13.21
N SER A 129 -4.40 10.39 -14.21
CA SER A 129 -4.80 10.55 -15.61
C SER A 129 -6.26 10.16 -15.83
N GLU A 130 -6.86 10.63 -16.92
CA GLU A 130 -8.22 10.24 -17.29
C GLU A 130 -8.34 8.72 -17.51
N GLU A 131 -7.29 8.12 -18.09
CA GLU A 131 -7.20 6.67 -18.32
C GLU A 131 -7.17 5.89 -17.00
N ALA A 132 -6.38 6.35 -16.01
CA ALA A 132 -6.31 5.74 -14.69
C ALA A 132 -7.64 5.86 -13.93
N ARG A 133 -8.27 7.04 -13.97
CA ARG A 133 -9.60 7.26 -13.34
C ARG A 133 -10.64 6.36 -13.94
N LEU A 134 -10.72 6.29 -15.26
CA LEU A 134 -11.67 5.44 -15.97
C LEU A 134 -11.42 3.95 -15.64
N ARG A 135 -10.16 3.52 -15.56
CA ARG A 135 -9.84 2.15 -15.17
C ARG A 135 -10.29 1.86 -13.74
N ILE A 136 -9.98 2.74 -12.79
CA ILE A 136 -10.41 2.63 -11.38
C ILE A 136 -11.93 2.54 -11.27
N GLU A 137 -12.67 3.37 -12.01
CA GLU A 137 -14.13 3.39 -12.00
C GLU A 137 -14.74 2.10 -12.55
N ASN A 138 -14.14 1.52 -13.58
CA ASN A 138 -14.59 0.27 -14.20
C ASN A 138 -14.09 -1.00 -13.50
N THR A 139 -13.20 -0.88 -12.50
CA THR A 139 -12.71 -2.03 -11.74
C THR A 139 -13.84 -2.70 -10.96
N ASN A 140 -14.01 -3.99 -11.20
CA ASN A 140 -15.06 -4.78 -10.55
C ASN A 140 -14.83 -4.96 -9.05
N ALA A 141 -15.91 -5.28 -8.32
CA ALA A 141 -15.85 -5.44 -6.87
C ALA A 141 -15.04 -6.67 -6.45
N GLU A 142 -15.06 -7.74 -7.24
CA GLU A 142 -14.34 -8.99 -6.97
C GLU A 142 -12.83 -8.79 -6.98
N PHE A 143 -12.29 -7.96 -7.88
CA PHE A 143 -10.88 -7.59 -7.93
C PHE A 143 -10.49 -6.85 -6.65
N ARG A 144 -11.29 -5.86 -6.25
CA ARG A 144 -11.02 -5.08 -5.03
C ARG A 144 -11.04 -5.97 -3.78
N ASP A 145 -12.05 -6.84 -3.66
CA ASP A 145 -12.14 -7.80 -2.56
C ASP A 145 -10.95 -8.78 -2.56
N CYS A 146 -10.55 -9.28 -3.73
CA CYS A 146 -9.40 -10.15 -3.89
C CYS A 146 -8.10 -9.46 -3.43
N VAL A 147 -7.83 -8.25 -3.91
CA VAL A 147 -6.64 -7.48 -3.54
C VAL A 147 -6.61 -7.21 -2.04
N LYS A 148 -7.72 -6.76 -1.43
CA LYS A 148 -7.79 -6.53 0.02
C LYS A 148 -7.50 -7.81 0.81
N LYS A 149 -8.11 -8.93 0.43
CA LYS A 149 -7.91 -10.23 1.10
C LYS A 149 -6.46 -10.71 1.00
N MET A 150 -5.86 -10.60 -0.18
CA MET A 150 -4.47 -11.00 -0.38
C MET A 150 -3.52 -10.14 0.44
N LEU A 151 -3.67 -8.81 0.42
CA LEU A 151 -2.85 -7.89 1.23
C LEU A 151 -3.02 -8.15 2.74
N SER A 152 -4.24 -8.40 3.19
CA SER A 152 -4.52 -8.69 4.61
C SER A 152 -3.92 -10.03 5.06
N ALA A 153 -3.87 -11.01 4.17
CA ALA A 153 -3.31 -12.32 4.46
C ALA A 153 -1.77 -12.29 4.50
N THR A 154 -1.15 -11.50 3.64
CA THR A 154 0.32 -11.38 3.55
C THR A 154 0.90 -10.35 4.54
N LYS A 155 0.10 -9.38 4.99
CA LYS A 155 0.50 -8.33 5.94
C LYS A 155 1.80 -7.60 5.54
N VAL A 156 1.93 -7.30 4.25
CA VAL A 156 3.11 -6.66 3.64
C VAL A 156 3.45 -5.26 4.18
N LEU A 157 2.66 -4.66 5.08
CA LEU A 157 2.99 -3.36 5.70
C LEU A 157 3.62 -3.54 7.08
N THR A 158 3.29 -4.62 7.78
CA THR A 158 3.90 -4.98 9.08
C THR A 158 5.17 -5.84 8.90
N TYR A 159 5.18 -6.72 7.90
CA TYR A 159 6.22 -7.76 7.69
C TYR A 159 7.13 -7.48 6.48
N SER A 160 7.31 -6.20 6.12
CA SER A 160 8.19 -5.74 5.05
C SER A 160 9.46 -5.06 5.55
#